data_AF-A0A520K6J9-F1
#
_entry.id   AF-A0A520K6J9-F1
#
_cell.length_a   1.000
_cell.length_b   1.000
_cell.length_c   1.000
_cell.angle_alpha   90.00
_cell.angle_beta   90.00
_cell.angle_gamma   90.00
#
_symmetry.space_group_name_H-M   'P 1'
#
loop_
_entity.id
_entity.type
_entity.pdbx_description
1 polymer ?
#
loop_
_entity_poly.entity_id
_entity_poly.type
_entity_poly.pdbx_seq_one_letter_code
_entity_poly.pdbx_strand_id
1 'polypeptide(L)'
;MERKHIRRVYETSERPDEKDLEKLKNAKKLLKDLMPIEDLSEKLWYNVSGGMEIFIIEGSEVKPLSSYSKIVKNIGGIHQIRLYVSYENRDEAEQMLRAEGFYDKK
;
A
#
# COMPACT_ATOMS: atom_id res chain seq x y z
N MET A 1 28.43 4.22 -5.22
CA MET A 1 27.00 4.56 -5.34
C MET A 1 26.60 5.36 -4.10
N GLU A 2 26.31 6.65 -4.24
CA GLU A 2 25.86 7.49 -3.13
C GLU A 2 24.39 7.18 -2.84
N ARG A 3 24.01 6.90 -1.59
CA ARG A 3 22.65 6.46 -1.20
C ARG A 3 21.59 7.58 -1.24
N LYS A 4 21.61 8.44 -2.26
CA LYS A 4 20.71 9.58 -2.51
C LYS A 4 19.50 9.21 -3.40
N HIS A 5 18.85 8.09 -3.08
CA HIS A 5 17.61 7.70 -3.77
C HIS A 5 16.42 8.52 -3.25
N ILE A 6 15.34 8.54 -4.03
CA ILE A 6 14.06 9.13 -3.66
C ILE A 6 13.58 8.60 -2.29
N ARG A 7 12.95 9.46 -1.51
CA ARG A 7 12.56 9.18 -0.13
C ARG A 7 11.06 9.10 -0.03
N ARG A 8 10.57 7.98 0.50
CA ARG A 8 9.17 7.80 0.84
C ARG A 8 8.83 8.76 1.97
N VAL A 9 7.81 9.58 1.78
CA VAL A 9 7.32 10.52 2.79
C VAL A 9 5.93 10.15 3.26
N TYR A 10 5.08 9.60 2.41
CA TYR A 10 3.73 9.18 2.81
C TYR A 10 3.39 7.81 2.21
N GLU A 11 2.55 7.05 2.90
CA GLU A 11 1.96 5.83 2.38
C GLU A 11 0.56 5.62 2.96
N THR A 12 -0.31 5.02 2.16
CA THR A 12 -1.61 4.53 2.63
C THR A 12 -1.45 3.23 3.42
N SER A 13 -2.53 2.73 4.01
CA SER A 13 -2.59 1.33 4.46
C SER A 13 -2.41 0.37 3.27
N GLU A 14 -2.13 -0.91 3.54
CA GLU A 14 -1.98 -1.93 2.48
C GLU A 14 -3.25 -2.13 1.65
N ARG A 15 -4.41 -1.83 2.25
CA ARG A 15 -5.72 -1.84 1.61
C ARG A 15 -6.41 -0.52 1.93
N PRO A 16 -6.10 0.55 1.18
CA PRO A 16 -6.65 1.87 1.45
C PRO A 16 -8.17 1.84 1.38
N ASP A 17 -8.82 2.43 2.38
CA ASP A 17 -10.23 2.77 2.31
C ASP A 17 -10.41 4.16 1.63
N GLU A 18 -11.66 4.60 1.48
CA GLU A 18 -11.94 5.92 0.87
C GLU A 18 -11.28 7.08 1.62
N LYS A 19 -11.13 6.98 2.94
CA LYS A 19 -10.50 8.03 3.77
C LYS A 19 -9.00 8.06 3.55
N ASP A 20 -8.37 6.90 3.42
CA ASP A 20 -6.94 6.79 3.07
C ASP A 20 -6.67 7.41 1.69
N LEU A 21 -7.56 7.19 0.71
CA LEU A 21 -7.45 7.79 -0.62
C LEU A 21 -7.63 9.32 -0.58
N GLU A 22 -8.56 9.82 0.23
CA GLU A 22 -8.75 11.25 0.43
C GLU A 22 -7.53 11.90 1.09
N LYS A 23 -6.97 11.28 2.14
CA LYS A 23 -5.73 11.73 2.76
C LYS A 23 -4.57 11.72 1.77
N LEU A 24 -4.40 10.65 0.99
CA LEU A 24 -3.38 10.59 -0.05
C LEU A 24 -3.50 11.75 -1.04
N LYS A 25 -4.72 12.06 -1.50
CA LYS A 25 -4.98 13.18 -2.40
C LYS A 25 -4.58 14.52 -1.77
N ASN A 26 -4.89 14.71 -0.49
CA ASN A 26 -4.51 15.91 0.26
C ASN A 26 -2.99 16.01 0.44
N ALA A 27 -2.31 14.92 0.80
CA ALA A 27 -0.85 14.85 0.89
C ALA A 27 -0.18 15.16 -0.45
N LYS A 28 -0.67 14.59 -1.55
CA LYS A 28 -0.16 14.85 -2.89
C LYS A 28 -0.33 16.31 -3.31
N LYS A 29 -1.46 16.92 -2.95
CA LYS A 29 -1.73 18.35 -3.22
C LYS A 29 -0.79 19.25 -2.41
N LEU A 30 -0.58 18.92 -1.13
CA LEU A 30 0.32 19.65 -0.24
C LEU A 30 1.76 19.63 -0.75
N LEU A 31 2.23 18.47 -1.20
CA LEU A 31 3.60 18.29 -1.65
C LEU A 31 3.84 18.69 -3.12
N LYS A 32 2.84 19.22 -3.84
CA LYS A 32 2.88 19.43 -5.29
C LYS A 32 4.15 20.15 -5.77
N ASP A 33 4.58 21.17 -5.02
CA ASP A 33 5.75 21.99 -5.36
C ASP A 33 7.09 21.24 -5.21
N LEU A 34 7.09 20.15 -4.43
CA LEU A 34 8.23 19.23 -4.25
C LEU A 34 8.24 18.09 -5.28
N MET A 35 7.32 18.12 -6.26
CA MET A 35 7.18 17.15 -7.36
C MET A 35 7.14 15.68 -6.87
N PRO A 36 6.10 15.29 -6.10
CA PRO A 36 6.02 13.97 -5.51
C PRO A 36 5.79 12.91 -6.58
N ILE A 37 6.50 11.79 -6.46
CA ILE A 37 6.34 10.60 -7.29
C ILE A 37 5.39 9.64 -6.57
N GLU A 38 4.39 9.17 -7.29
CA GLU A 38 3.44 8.17 -6.80
C GLU A 38 3.86 6.78 -7.27
N ASP A 39 3.89 5.82 -6.34
CA ASP A 39 4.14 4.40 -6.61
C ASP A 39 2.93 3.59 -6.12
N LEU A 40 2.37 2.80 -7.02
CA LEU A 40 1.24 1.92 -6.75
C LEU A 40 1.73 0.48 -6.65
N SER A 41 1.56 -0.10 -5.47
CA SER A 41 1.90 -1.49 -5.21
C SER A 41 0.64 -2.34 -5.27
N GLU A 42 0.38 -2.92 -6.44
CA GLU A 42 -0.69 -3.91 -6.63
C GLU A 42 -0.11 -5.33 -6.66
N LYS A 43 -0.39 -6.10 -5.62
CA LYS A 43 0.02 -7.51 -5.56
C LYS A 43 -1.04 -8.36 -4.89
N LEU A 44 -1.52 -9.38 -5.61
CA LEU A 44 -2.36 -10.43 -5.04
C LEU A 44 -1.47 -11.42 -4.29
N TRP A 45 -1.76 -11.66 -3.01
CA TRP A 45 -1.10 -12.71 -2.22
C TRP A 45 -1.65 -14.10 -2.54
N TYR A 46 -2.93 -14.18 -2.89
CA TYR A 46 -3.61 -15.41 -3.28
C TYR A 46 -4.69 -15.10 -4.32
N ASN A 47 -4.68 -15.81 -5.45
CA ASN A 47 -5.64 -15.59 -6.53
C ASN A 47 -6.79 -16.60 -6.43
N VAL A 48 -7.89 -16.18 -5.80
CA VAL A 48 -9.10 -17.01 -5.64
C VAL A 48 -9.97 -17.07 -6.91
N SER A 49 -9.68 -16.25 -7.93
CA SER A 49 -10.61 -15.97 -9.04
C SER A 49 -10.12 -16.37 -10.44
N GLY A 50 -9.06 -17.18 -10.58
CA GLY A 50 -8.76 -17.82 -11.87
C GLY A 50 -7.29 -17.97 -12.27
N GLY A 51 -6.40 -18.32 -11.33
CA GLY A 51 -5.00 -18.59 -11.66
C GLY A 51 -4.48 -19.90 -11.06
N MET A 52 -3.80 -19.80 -9.92
CA MET A 52 -3.29 -20.91 -9.12
C MET A 52 -4.07 -21.00 -7.81
N GLU A 53 -4.85 -22.06 -7.65
CA GLU A 53 -5.52 -22.44 -6.39
C GLU A 53 -4.81 -23.65 -5.79
N ILE A 54 -4.69 -23.66 -4.46
CA ILE A 54 -4.19 -24.81 -3.71
C ILE A 54 -5.41 -25.68 -3.39
N PHE A 55 -5.45 -26.87 -3.95
CA PHE A 55 -6.51 -27.84 -3.66
C PHE A 55 -6.15 -28.71 -2.45
N ILE A 56 -7.14 -28.98 -1.61
CA ILE A 56 -7.07 -29.92 -0.50
C ILE A 56 -7.86 -31.17 -0.90
N ILE A 57 -7.24 -32.33 -0.70
CA ILE A 57 -7.85 -33.64 -0.95
C ILE A 57 -8.17 -34.28 0.40
N GLU A 58 -9.45 -34.55 0.64
CA GLU A 58 -9.94 -35.23 1.83
C GLU A 58 -10.78 -36.44 1.41
N GLY A 59 -10.17 -37.63 1.43
CA GLY A 59 -10.78 -38.84 0.87
C GLY A 59 -10.98 -38.70 -0.64
N SER A 60 -12.24 -38.75 -1.10
CA SER A 60 -12.62 -38.55 -2.51
C SER A 60 -13.04 -37.11 -2.84
N GLU A 61 -13.09 -36.21 -1.86
CA GLU A 61 -13.43 -34.81 -2.11
C GLU A 61 -12.19 -33.98 -2.42
N VAL A 62 -12.32 -33.10 -3.43
CA VAL A 62 -11.30 -32.11 -3.81
C VAL A 62 -11.94 -30.74 -3.76
N LYS A 63 -11.47 -29.88 -2.85
CA LYS A 63 -11.97 -28.52 -2.65
C LYS A 63 -10.81 -27.53 -2.52
N PRO A 64 -10.98 -26.28 -2.96
CA PRO A 64 -9.92 -25.27 -2.84
C PRO A 64 -9.67 -24.92 -1.37
N LEU A 65 -8.44 -24.56 -1.03
CA LEU A 65 -8.03 -24.19 0.33
C LEU A 65 -8.86 -23.02 0.87
N SER A 66 -9.29 -22.11 -0.01
CA SER A 66 -10.21 -21.01 0.31
C SER A 66 -11.57 -21.47 0.86
N SER A 67 -11.99 -22.71 0.60
CA SER A 67 -13.21 -23.30 1.17
C SER A 67 -13.05 -23.71 2.64
N TYR A 68 -11.82 -24.01 3.07
CA TYR A 68 -11.50 -24.46 4.43
C TYR A 68 -10.93 -23.33 5.30
N SER A 69 -10.15 -22.43 4.71
CA SER A 69 -9.45 -21.37 5.43
C SER A 69 -10.09 -20.01 5.21
N LYS A 70 -10.71 -19.47 6.27
CA LYS A 70 -11.19 -18.09 6.31
C LYS A 70 -10.06 -17.07 6.10
N ILE A 71 -8.82 -17.40 6.46
CA ILE A 71 -7.66 -16.53 6.25
C ILE A 71 -7.39 -16.42 4.76
N VAL A 72 -7.23 -17.56 4.07
CA VAL A 72 -6.96 -17.60 2.62
C VAL A 72 -8.11 -16.98 1.84
N LYS A 73 -9.36 -17.24 2.24
CA LYS A 73 -10.54 -16.61 1.65
C LYS A 73 -10.51 -15.07 1.70
N ASN A 74 -9.93 -14.50 2.75
CA ASN A 74 -9.91 -13.05 2.98
C ASN A 74 -8.52 -12.42 2.75
N ILE A 75 -7.55 -13.18 2.25
CA ILE A 75 -6.21 -12.69 1.88
C ILE A 75 -6.30 -11.98 0.52
N GLY A 76 -7.01 -10.86 0.49
CA GLY A 76 -7.03 -9.93 -0.64
C GLY A 76 -5.66 -9.34 -0.98
N GLY A 77 -5.60 -8.65 -2.12
CA GLY A 77 -4.39 -7.99 -2.59
C GLY A 77 -3.94 -6.82 -1.72
N ILE A 78 -2.66 -6.49 -1.85
CA ILE A 78 -2.11 -5.18 -1.50
C ILE A 78 -2.47 -4.22 -2.63
N HIS A 79 -2.97 -3.05 -2.27
CA HIS A 79 -3.23 -1.90 -3.14
C HIS A 79 -2.66 -0.63 -2.48
N GLN A 80 -1.46 -0.73 -1.90
CA GLN A 80 -0.83 0.37 -1.18
C GLN A 80 -0.31 1.41 -2.16
N ILE A 81 -0.55 2.68 -1.84
CA ILE A 81 0.00 3.80 -2.60
C ILE A 81 1.02 4.54 -1.74
N ARG A 82 2.16 4.88 -2.34
CA ARG A 82 3.26 5.59 -1.67
C ARG A 82 3.60 6.87 -2.42
N LEU A 83 3.95 7.90 -1.66
CA LEU A 83 4.49 9.15 -2.18
C LEU A 83 5.96 9.26 -1.84
N TYR A 84 6.76 9.58 -2.85
CA TYR A 84 8.19 9.80 -2.76
C TYR A 84 8.56 11.21 -3.19
N VAL A 85 9.63 11.75 -2.63
CA VAL A 85 10.25 13.01 -3.07
C VAL A 85 11.76 12.80 -3.30
N SER A 86 12.44 13.78 -3.88
CA SER A 86 13.91 13.75 -3.97
C SER A 86 14.57 13.68 -2.58
N TYR A 87 15.83 13.26 -2.54
CA TYR A 87 16.56 13.13 -1.28
C TYR A 87 16.63 14.48 -0.53
N GLU A 88 16.80 15.56 -1.29
CA GLU A 88 16.97 16.93 -0.83
C GLU A 88 15.68 17.50 -0.23
N ASN A 89 14.52 17.12 -0.77
CA ASN A 89 13.22 17.65 -0.37
C ASN A 89 12.58 16.85 0.77
N ARG A 90 13.24 15.80 1.27
CA ARG A 90 12.70 14.89 2.27
C ARG A 90 12.28 15.62 3.55
N ASP A 91 13.19 16.40 4.12
CA ASP A 91 12.97 16.99 5.43
C ASP A 91 11.86 18.07 5.37
N GLU A 92 11.82 18.83 4.28
CA GLU A 92 10.75 19.79 4.01
C GLU A 92 9.39 19.09 3.87
N ALA A 93 9.31 18.03 3.06
CA ALA A 93 8.09 17.25 2.88
C ALA A 93 7.58 16.63 4.20
N GLU A 94 8.48 16.07 5.01
CA GLU A 94 8.12 15.51 6.32
C GLU A 94 7.59 16.60 7.27
N GLN A 95 8.16 17.81 7.25
CA GLN A 95 7.68 18.93 8.07
C GLN A 95 6.29 19.40 7.64
N MET A 96 6.05 19.57 6.33
CA MET A 96 4.73 19.95 5.78
C MET A 96 3.65 18.94 6.21
N LEU A 97 3.92 17.65 6.05
CA LEU A 97 2.99 16.58 6.43
C LEU A 97 2.73 16.54 7.95
N ARG A 98 3.75 16.76 8.78
CA ARG A 98 3.57 16.84 10.25
C ARG A 98 2.72 18.04 10.66
N ALA A 99 2.94 19.20 10.04
CA ALA A 99 2.18 20.42 10.33
C ALA A 99 0.69 20.25 10.05
N GLU A 100 0.35 19.53 8.98
CA GLU A 100 -1.03 19.20 8.58
C GLU A 100 -1.60 17.95 9.29
N GLY A 101 -0.87 17.36 10.24
CA GLY A 101 -1.36 16.25 11.06
C GLY A 101 -1.46 14.90 10.34
N PHE A 102 -0.69 14.68 9.28
CA PHE A 102 -0.65 13.39 8.57
C PHE A 102 0.02 12.26 9.38
N TYR A 103 0.75 12.61 10.44
CA TYR A 103 1.32 11.65 11.38
C TYR A 103 0.79 11.92 12.78
N ASP A 104 0.50 10.84 13.50
CA ASP A 104 0.21 10.93 14.92
C ASP A 104 1.41 11.54 15.66
N LYS A 105 1.13 12.46 16.60
CA LYS A 105 2.14 12.95 17.54
C LYS A 105 2.57 11.74 18.37
N LYS A 106 3.83 11.31 18.18
CA LYS A 106 4.48 10.32 19.05
C LYS A 106 4.53 10.81 20.49
#